data_AF-A0A9P9E9A1-F1
#
_entry.id   AF-A0A9P9E9A1-F1
#
_cell.length_a   1.000
_cell.length_b   1.000
_cell.length_c   1.000
_cell.angle_alpha   90.00
_cell.angle_beta   90.00
_cell.angle_gamma   90.00
#
_symmetry.space_group_name_H-M   'P 1'
#
loop_
_entity.id
_entity.type
_entity.pdbx_description
1 polymer ?
#
loop_
_entity_poly.entity_id
_entity_poly.type
_entity_poly.pdbx_seq_one_letter_code
_entity_poly.pdbx_strand_id
1 'polypeptide(L)'
;MSIGVAFSQRVWQTLRSKPLTIGAIDALFALRSEATSFFNGEMISQAKIASLVAIVFWSLALVPILVSGSISVTNTVHIQTRAGVDVQTLNFSRPLTDVQYNGTTPLFTLPLANILGSGAAPEQYTKPSSPATSFVSNTLYGKRIIDAPSPCGANCSFTQSFTGPAYKCDDIDFARNNTVGNPFCVKSGFGNGDCGGYFDPVTSGSPFVANWYMARNSSGNAWWDGKLWVLYQYLLPQYRGTNSLGTNSTPVPDAAWERHAFMCQSYNATYSIKRTYQNFQQTVDGKVSYLNPIDYKGVRYGFNKVDTLNYPAWVIHQTLYSLLNGSIMPSGRLVETDDTSLAMSGLVQDLPFPLQSNSVYRSSMSQKPVQFLREAIQQLHFNVTVGLLSLAPQLLYSQNGTIDVETRNSENVWSYDWHVLVGTYGAAALFDLVAVIIAVRAMARNGGCSGIGFARTIATTNNNRVLDTVAYTWEHGMDPVPEDVKKMRISFRATGRES
;
A
#
# COMPACT_ATOMS: atom_id res chain seq x y z
N MET A 1 -32.85 -3.29 -41.52
CA MET A 1 -34.13 -3.27 -42.30
C MET A 1 -33.95 -3.75 -43.75
N SER A 2 -32.79 -3.51 -44.37
CA SER A 2 -32.47 -3.89 -45.76
C SER A 2 -32.60 -5.39 -46.05
N ILE A 3 -32.14 -6.25 -45.14
CA ILE A 3 -32.21 -7.72 -45.27
C ILE A 3 -33.65 -8.24 -45.34
N GLY A 4 -34.58 -7.65 -44.58
CA GLY A 4 -35.99 -8.04 -44.62
C GLY A 4 -36.65 -7.77 -45.98
N VAL A 5 -36.26 -6.67 -46.64
CA VAL A 5 -36.70 -6.35 -48.00
C VAL A 5 -36.05 -7.29 -49.00
N ALA A 6 -34.74 -7.56 -48.88
CA ALA A 6 -34.01 -8.51 -49.72
C ALA A 6 -34.66 -9.91 -49.70
N PHE A 7 -34.98 -10.38 -48.50
CA PHE A 7 -35.67 -11.64 -48.27
C PHE A 7 -37.02 -11.67 -48.98
N SER A 8 -37.86 -10.65 -48.73
CA SER A 8 -39.19 -10.53 -49.34
C SER A 8 -39.15 -10.60 -50.88
N GLN A 9 -38.21 -9.89 -51.50
CA GLN A 9 -38.11 -9.89 -52.96
C GLN A 9 -37.62 -11.23 -53.52
N ARG A 10 -36.70 -11.92 -52.82
CA ARG A 10 -36.19 -13.23 -53.25
C ARG A 10 -37.18 -14.36 -53.07
N VAL A 11 -37.98 -14.29 -52.01
CA VAL A 11 -39.15 -15.15 -51.80
C VAL A 11 -40.08 -15.06 -53.01
N TRP A 12 -40.49 -13.86 -53.41
CA TRP A 12 -41.36 -13.65 -54.57
C TRP A 12 -40.77 -14.11 -55.89
N GLN A 13 -39.46 -13.90 -56.09
CA GLN A 13 -38.78 -14.38 -57.29
C GLN A 13 -38.81 -15.91 -57.37
N THR A 14 -38.65 -16.60 -56.24
CA THR A 14 -38.67 -18.06 -56.17
C THR A 14 -40.07 -18.60 -56.45
N LEU A 15 -41.09 -18.05 -55.77
CA LEU A 15 -42.50 -18.42 -55.92
C LEU A 15 -43.02 -18.30 -57.36
N ARG A 16 -42.52 -17.30 -58.11
CA ARG A 16 -42.90 -17.10 -59.53
C ARG A 16 -42.16 -18.03 -60.50
N SER A 17 -41.00 -18.54 -60.12
CA SER A 17 -40.15 -19.36 -61.00
C SER A 17 -40.35 -20.87 -60.84
N LYS A 18 -40.80 -21.31 -59.67
CA LYS A 18 -40.92 -22.72 -59.32
C LYS A 18 -42.21 -22.97 -58.54
N PRO A 19 -42.97 -24.04 -58.88
CA PRO A 19 -44.07 -24.47 -58.04
C PRO A 19 -43.53 -25.03 -56.71
N LEU A 20 -44.14 -24.62 -55.60
CA LEU A 20 -43.78 -25.07 -54.25
C LEU A 20 -44.99 -25.68 -53.55
N THR A 21 -44.75 -26.58 -52.61
CA THR A 21 -45.79 -27.15 -51.75
C THR A 21 -46.28 -26.12 -50.73
N ILE A 22 -47.54 -26.21 -50.28
CA ILE A 22 -48.11 -25.30 -49.28
C ILE A 22 -47.26 -25.30 -48.01
N GLY A 23 -46.82 -26.47 -47.55
CA GLY A 23 -45.93 -26.57 -46.38
C GLY A 23 -44.55 -25.93 -46.58
N ALA A 24 -44.01 -25.92 -47.81
CA ALA A 24 -42.76 -25.23 -48.11
C ALA A 24 -42.94 -23.71 -48.21
N ILE A 25 -44.10 -23.23 -48.68
CA ILE A 25 -44.44 -21.81 -48.74
C ILE A 25 -44.65 -21.25 -47.33
N ASP A 26 -45.37 -21.99 -46.49
CA ASP A 26 -45.62 -21.64 -45.10
C ASP A 26 -44.31 -21.56 -44.30
N ALA A 27 -43.45 -22.59 -44.40
CA ALA A 27 -42.12 -22.57 -43.81
C ALA A 27 -41.24 -21.40 -44.31
N LEU A 28 -41.38 -21.02 -45.59
CA LEU A 28 -40.61 -19.93 -46.19
C LEU A 28 -41.07 -18.54 -45.72
N PHE A 29 -42.35 -18.38 -45.36
CA PHE A 29 -42.86 -17.15 -44.75
C PHE A 29 -42.58 -17.10 -43.25
N ALA A 30 -42.68 -18.23 -42.55
CA ALA A 30 -42.35 -18.37 -41.14
C ALA A 30 -40.85 -18.17 -40.84
N LEU A 31 -39.96 -18.38 -41.81
CA LEU A 31 -38.50 -18.30 -41.67
C LEU A 31 -37.95 -16.99 -41.06
N ARG A 32 -38.73 -15.90 -41.17
CA ARG A 32 -38.36 -14.59 -40.62
C ARG A 32 -38.60 -14.50 -39.10
N SER A 33 -39.59 -15.22 -38.59
CA SER A 33 -39.99 -15.23 -37.18
C SER A 33 -39.55 -16.49 -36.45
N GLU A 34 -39.48 -17.62 -37.16
CA GLU A 34 -39.20 -18.95 -36.61
C GLU A 34 -37.99 -19.59 -37.30
N ALA A 35 -36.96 -19.87 -36.51
CA ALA A 35 -35.76 -20.55 -37.00
C ALA A 35 -35.99 -22.06 -37.26
N THR A 36 -37.05 -22.66 -36.69
CA THR A 36 -37.39 -24.07 -36.89
C THR A 36 -37.87 -24.38 -38.31
N SER A 37 -38.32 -23.38 -39.06
CA SER A 37 -38.77 -23.55 -40.45
C SER A 37 -37.63 -23.94 -41.41
N PHE A 38 -36.36 -23.85 -40.98
CA PHE A 38 -35.21 -24.40 -41.73
C PHE A 38 -35.27 -25.94 -41.87
N PHE A 39 -36.04 -26.68 -41.07
CA PHE A 39 -36.12 -28.15 -41.19
C PHE A 39 -36.91 -28.64 -42.41
N ASN A 40 -37.55 -27.77 -43.19
CA ASN A 40 -38.21 -28.16 -44.44
C ASN A 40 -37.18 -28.30 -45.59
N GLY A 41 -36.85 -29.53 -45.96
CA GLY A 41 -35.86 -29.83 -46.99
C GLY A 41 -36.25 -29.39 -48.41
N GLU A 42 -37.55 -29.35 -48.74
CA GLU A 42 -38.02 -28.88 -50.05
C GLU A 42 -37.80 -27.37 -50.19
N MET A 43 -38.01 -26.62 -49.11
CA MET A 43 -37.74 -25.18 -49.06
C MET A 43 -36.26 -24.88 -49.30
N ILE A 44 -35.34 -25.54 -48.58
CA ILE A 44 -33.89 -25.29 -48.72
C ILE A 44 -33.41 -25.63 -50.15
N SER A 45 -33.88 -26.74 -50.71
CA SER A 45 -33.48 -27.18 -52.04
C SER A 45 -33.95 -26.22 -53.14
N GLN A 46 -35.17 -25.69 -53.02
CA GLN A 46 -35.78 -24.86 -54.07
C GLN A 46 -35.50 -23.36 -53.92
N ALA A 47 -35.39 -22.86 -52.68
CA ALA A 47 -35.25 -21.44 -52.33
C ALA A 47 -33.88 -21.08 -51.75
N LYS A 48 -32.80 -21.70 -52.25
CA LYS A 48 -31.40 -21.59 -51.74
C LYS A 48 -30.95 -20.18 -51.38
N ILE A 49 -31.22 -19.19 -52.24
CA ILE A 49 -30.80 -17.80 -52.02
C ILE A 49 -31.62 -17.14 -50.90
N ALA A 50 -32.92 -17.42 -50.82
CA ALA A 50 -33.78 -16.88 -49.76
C ALA A 50 -33.38 -17.48 -48.39
N SER A 51 -33.08 -18.79 -48.35
CA SER A 51 -32.57 -19.46 -47.15
C SER A 51 -31.23 -18.88 -46.69
N LEU A 52 -30.30 -18.57 -47.61
CA LEU A 52 -29.02 -17.95 -47.26
C LEU A 52 -29.19 -16.54 -46.67
N VAL A 53 -30.08 -15.72 -47.24
CA VAL A 53 -30.39 -14.38 -46.70
C VAL A 53 -31.02 -14.47 -45.30
N ALA A 54 -31.85 -15.50 -45.05
CA ALA A 54 -32.43 -15.74 -43.73
C ALA A 54 -31.38 -16.20 -42.70
N ILE A 55 -30.42 -17.06 -43.08
CA ILE A 55 -29.30 -17.44 -42.19
C ILE A 55 -28.50 -16.19 -41.78
N VAL A 56 -28.22 -15.30 -42.73
CA VAL A 56 -27.56 -14.02 -42.45
C VAL A 56 -28.38 -13.18 -41.47
N PHE A 57 -29.69 -13.06 -41.67
CA PHE A 57 -30.59 -12.35 -40.76
C PHE A 57 -30.50 -12.87 -39.32
N TRP A 58 -30.53 -14.19 -39.13
CA TRP A 58 -30.40 -14.81 -37.81
C TRP A 58 -28.99 -14.67 -37.23
N SER A 59 -27.93 -14.72 -38.04
CA SER A 59 -26.54 -14.54 -37.58
C SER A 59 -26.24 -13.14 -37.05
N LEU A 60 -26.96 -12.11 -37.51
CA LEU A 60 -26.80 -10.74 -37.01
C LEU A 60 -27.23 -10.59 -35.55
N ALA A 61 -28.10 -11.46 -35.05
CA ALA A 61 -28.47 -11.49 -33.64
C ALA A 61 -27.30 -11.93 -32.72
N LEU A 62 -26.24 -12.54 -33.26
CA LEU A 62 -25.03 -12.91 -32.52
C LEU A 62 -24.04 -11.75 -32.38
N VAL A 63 -24.15 -10.71 -33.22
CA VAL A 63 -23.21 -9.57 -33.21
C VAL A 63 -23.21 -8.85 -31.85
N PRO A 64 -24.35 -8.49 -31.24
CA PRO A 64 -24.36 -7.83 -29.94
C PRO A 64 -23.72 -8.67 -28.82
N ILE A 65 -23.81 -10.01 -28.90
CA ILE A 65 -23.25 -10.95 -27.92
C ILE A 65 -21.72 -10.98 -28.02
N LEU A 66 -21.18 -11.01 -29.24
CA LEU A 66 -19.73 -11.00 -29.46
C LEU A 66 -19.12 -9.64 -29.10
N VAL A 67 -19.84 -8.55 -29.37
CA VAL A 67 -19.37 -7.19 -29.05
C VAL A 67 -19.33 -6.95 -27.54
N SER A 68 -20.31 -7.41 -26.77
CA SER A 68 -20.28 -7.26 -25.31
C SER A 68 -19.16 -8.05 -24.65
N GLY A 69 -18.65 -9.12 -25.28
CA GLY A 69 -17.45 -9.84 -24.83
C GLY A 69 -16.12 -9.14 -25.13
N SER A 70 -16.11 -8.04 -25.91
CA SER A 70 -14.88 -7.34 -26.32
C SER A 70 -14.41 -6.27 -25.33
N ILE A 71 -15.18 -6.02 -24.26
CA ILE A 71 -14.86 -5.02 -23.25
C ILE A 71 -14.07 -5.66 -22.09
N SER A 72 -12.97 -5.03 -21.71
CA SER A 72 -12.17 -5.42 -20.55
C SER A 72 -11.93 -4.23 -19.64
N VAL A 73 -11.97 -4.46 -18.32
CA VAL A 73 -11.63 -3.44 -17.33
C VAL A 73 -10.17 -3.61 -16.97
N THR A 74 -9.37 -2.60 -17.29
CA THR A 74 -7.96 -2.55 -16.92
C THR A 74 -7.75 -1.43 -15.91
N ASN A 75 -7.13 -1.74 -14.78
CA ASN A 75 -6.73 -0.73 -13.81
C ASN A 75 -5.44 -0.08 -14.32
N THR A 76 -5.50 1.20 -14.64
CA THR A 76 -4.33 1.97 -15.07
C THR A 76 -3.93 2.90 -13.95
N VAL A 77 -2.65 2.84 -13.55
CA VAL A 77 -2.08 3.73 -12.54
C VAL A 77 -1.46 4.93 -13.23
N HIS A 78 -2.06 6.09 -13.03
CA HIS A 78 -1.48 7.36 -13.49
C HIS A 78 -0.62 7.95 -12.37
N ILE A 79 0.66 8.19 -12.68
CA ILE A 79 1.58 8.91 -11.82
C ILE A 79 1.55 10.37 -12.26
N GLN A 80 1.05 11.24 -11.38
CA GLN A 80 1.03 12.68 -11.62
C GLN A 80 1.97 13.36 -10.63
N THR A 81 2.84 14.22 -11.15
CA THR A 81 3.70 15.07 -10.32
C THR A 81 2.99 16.39 -10.05
N ARG A 82 2.62 16.63 -8.80
CA ARG A 82 2.05 17.89 -8.34
C ARG A 82 3.14 18.72 -7.68
N ALA A 83 3.48 19.84 -8.31
CA ALA A 83 4.45 20.78 -7.76
C ALA A 83 3.82 21.69 -6.68
N GLY A 84 4.64 22.11 -5.72
CA GLY A 84 4.28 23.14 -4.74
C GLY A 84 3.29 22.71 -3.65
N VAL A 85 3.31 21.44 -3.23
CA VAL A 85 2.51 20.98 -2.08
C VAL A 85 3.20 21.44 -0.79
N ASP A 86 2.44 22.07 0.11
CA ASP A 86 2.95 22.50 1.42
C ASP A 86 3.11 21.28 2.34
N VAL A 87 4.33 21.07 2.83
CA VAL A 87 4.69 20.00 3.75
C VAL A 87 5.43 20.57 4.94
N GLN A 88 5.24 19.91 6.09
CA GLN A 88 5.98 20.25 7.29
C GLN A 88 7.40 19.66 7.21
N THR A 89 8.39 20.51 7.47
CA THR A 89 9.80 20.16 7.60
C THR A 89 10.32 20.59 8.96
N LEU A 90 11.48 20.08 9.37
CA LEU A 90 12.09 20.43 10.66
C LEU A 90 13.36 21.23 10.44
N ASN A 91 13.56 22.29 11.21
CA ASN A 91 14.78 23.08 11.16
C ASN A 91 15.33 23.33 12.57
N PHE A 92 16.23 22.44 12.98
CA PHE A 92 16.91 22.50 14.28
C PHE A 92 17.99 23.58 14.37
N SER A 93 18.32 24.26 13.26
CA SER A 93 19.31 25.35 13.24
C SER A 93 18.68 26.72 13.56
N ARG A 94 17.35 26.78 13.73
CA ARG A 94 16.64 28.03 14.02
C ARG A 94 16.88 28.47 15.48
N PRO A 95 17.37 29.69 15.73
CA PRO A 95 17.57 30.19 17.09
C PRO A 95 16.24 30.38 17.82
N LEU A 96 16.18 29.97 19.09
CA LEU A 96 14.98 30.08 19.94
C LEU A 96 14.60 31.54 20.31
N THR A 97 15.39 32.52 19.89
CA THR A 97 15.13 33.95 20.15
C THR A 97 13.88 34.49 19.44
N ASP A 98 13.36 33.77 18.44
CA ASP A 98 12.09 34.07 17.77
C ASP A 98 10.86 33.76 18.63
N VAL A 99 11.03 33.03 19.75
CA VAL A 99 9.95 32.79 20.72
C VAL A 99 9.87 34.00 21.62
N GLN A 100 9.14 35.02 21.17
CA GLN A 100 8.87 36.20 21.98
C GLN A 100 8.28 35.81 23.34
N TYR A 101 9.00 36.20 24.38
CA TYR A 101 8.60 36.24 25.78
C TYR A 101 7.41 37.21 25.94
N ASN A 102 6.19 36.79 25.59
CA ASN A 102 5.00 37.54 25.99
C ASN A 102 4.75 37.25 27.48
N GLY A 103 5.23 38.18 28.33
CA GLY A 103 5.39 38.11 29.79
C GLY A 103 4.16 37.77 30.67
N THR A 104 3.19 37.04 30.17
CA THR A 104 2.01 36.55 30.89
C THR A 104 1.78 35.04 30.75
N THR A 105 2.49 34.34 29.85
CA THR A 105 2.46 32.87 29.77
C THR A 105 3.85 32.33 29.99
N PRO A 106 4.12 31.66 31.11
CA PRO A 106 5.40 31.00 31.23
C PRO A 106 5.45 29.81 30.27
N LEU A 107 6.60 29.64 29.60
CA LEU A 107 6.93 28.68 28.52
C LEU A 107 6.86 27.19 28.93
N PHE A 108 5.91 26.82 29.80
CA PHE A 108 5.96 25.59 30.59
C PHE A 108 5.82 24.29 29.81
N THR A 109 5.49 24.32 28.52
CA THR A 109 5.41 23.11 27.71
C THR A 109 5.80 23.42 26.28
N LEU A 110 7.11 23.38 25.99
CA LEU A 110 7.49 22.93 24.66
C LEU A 110 6.93 21.50 24.51
N PRO A 111 6.46 21.08 23.33
CA PRO A 111 5.91 19.74 23.15
C PRO A 111 6.85 18.63 23.64
N LEU A 112 8.15 18.93 23.72
CA LEU A 112 9.18 18.01 24.16
C LEU A 112 9.82 18.29 25.54
N ALA A 113 9.62 19.45 26.16
CA ALA A 113 10.34 19.82 27.40
C ALA A 113 9.51 20.67 28.38
N ASN A 114 9.72 20.43 29.68
CA ASN A 114 9.21 21.28 30.75
C ASN A 114 10.29 22.27 31.21
N ILE A 115 9.97 23.56 31.12
CA ILE A 115 10.88 24.66 31.49
C ILE A 115 10.31 25.39 32.70
N LEU A 116 11.08 25.52 33.79
CA LEU A 116 10.72 26.40 34.92
C LEU A 116 11.23 27.82 34.65
N GLY A 117 10.31 28.78 34.61
CA GLY A 117 10.63 30.20 34.68
C GLY A 117 10.20 30.77 36.04
N SER A 118 11.16 31.18 36.86
CA SER A 118 10.90 32.08 38.00
C SER A 118 11.52 33.43 37.70
N GLY A 119 10.74 34.51 37.87
CA GLY A 119 11.18 35.87 37.59
C GLY A 119 12.56 36.17 38.21
N ALA A 120 13.42 36.81 37.41
CA ALA A 120 14.84 37.10 37.66
C ALA A 120 15.84 35.93 37.55
N ALA A 121 15.41 34.68 37.36
CA ALA A 121 16.29 33.57 36.99
C ALA A 121 16.05 33.13 35.53
N PRO A 122 17.12 32.87 34.74
CA PRO A 122 16.99 32.31 33.40
C PRO A 122 16.36 30.92 33.43
N GLU A 123 15.58 30.65 32.38
CA GLU A 123 14.81 29.42 32.15
C GLU A 123 15.63 28.14 32.39
N GLN A 124 15.17 27.30 33.32
CA GLN A 124 15.84 26.05 33.66
C GLN A 124 15.08 24.87 33.06
N TYR A 125 15.74 24.09 32.21
CA TYR A 125 15.20 22.78 31.84
C TYR A 125 15.15 21.88 33.07
N THR A 126 14.02 21.22 33.28
CA THR A 126 13.86 20.29 34.40
C THR A 126 13.92 18.85 33.96
N LYS A 127 13.06 18.48 33.03
CA LYS A 127 12.85 17.11 32.55
C LYS A 127 12.12 17.11 31.21
N PRO A 128 12.15 15.99 30.47
CA PRO A 128 11.27 15.81 29.31
C PRO A 128 9.81 16.04 29.68
N SER A 129 9.02 16.56 28.75
CA SER A 129 7.57 16.68 28.95
C SER A 129 6.91 15.29 28.88
N SER A 130 5.77 15.10 29.56
CA SER A 130 5.03 13.82 29.49
C SER A 130 4.63 13.42 28.06
N PRO A 131 4.24 14.37 27.17
CA PRO A 131 4.04 14.06 25.75
C PRO A 131 5.31 13.58 25.04
N ALA A 132 6.48 14.16 25.35
CA ALA A 132 7.76 13.73 24.78
C ALA A 132 8.10 12.28 25.15
N THR A 133 7.96 11.96 26.44
CA THR A 133 8.25 10.62 26.94
C THR A 133 7.31 9.59 26.32
N SER A 134 6.02 9.92 26.20
CA SER A 134 5.03 9.05 25.55
C SER A 134 5.29 8.88 24.05
N PHE A 135 5.74 9.94 23.37
CA PHE A 135 6.09 9.87 21.95
C PHE A 135 7.31 8.96 21.70
N VAL A 136 8.37 9.14 22.49
CA VAL A 136 9.60 8.34 22.36
C VAL A 136 9.33 6.89 22.80
N SER A 137 8.55 6.66 23.86
CA SER A 137 8.19 5.31 24.30
C SER A 137 7.34 4.57 23.27
N ASN A 138 6.38 5.24 22.62
CA ASN A 138 5.61 4.65 21.51
C ASN A 138 6.51 4.23 20.33
N THR A 139 7.56 5.01 20.06
CA THR A 139 8.55 4.67 19.02
C THR A 139 9.45 3.50 19.46
N LEU A 140 9.86 3.47 20.73
CA LEU A 140 10.70 2.43 21.33
C LEU A 140 10.00 1.06 21.36
N TYR A 141 8.76 1.01 21.87
CA TYR A 141 7.98 -0.22 21.97
C TYR A 141 7.38 -0.64 20.62
N GLY A 142 6.94 0.34 19.81
CA GLY A 142 6.31 0.09 18.51
C GLY A 142 7.29 -0.29 17.40
N LYS A 143 8.61 -0.04 17.58
CA LYS A 143 9.67 -0.25 16.57
C LYS A 143 9.38 0.37 15.20
N ARG A 144 8.51 1.38 15.16
CA ARG A 144 8.08 2.04 13.94
C ARG A 144 8.11 3.54 14.13
N ILE A 145 8.29 4.24 13.02
CA ILE A 145 8.13 5.68 12.96
C ILE A 145 6.65 5.98 13.20
N ILE A 146 6.36 6.95 14.06
CA ILE A 146 4.98 7.39 14.28
C ILE A 146 4.44 8.01 12.99
N ASP A 147 3.29 7.51 12.55
CA ASP A 147 2.67 7.92 11.30
C ASP A 147 2.26 9.39 11.37
N ALA A 148 2.69 10.15 10.38
CA ALA A 148 2.35 11.55 10.25
C ALA A 148 1.26 11.71 9.16
N PRO A 149 0.33 12.66 9.33
CA PRO A 149 -0.79 12.82 8.42
C PRO A 149 -0.32 13.08 6.99
N SER A 150 -1.00 12.47 6.01
CA SER A 150 -0.64 12.64 4.60
C SER A 150 -1.00 14.05 4.09
N PRO A 151 -0.04 14.80 3.51
CA PRO A 151 -0.30 16.14 2.96
C PRO A 151 -0.97 16.11 1.58
N CYS A 152 -0.98 14.96 0.90
CA CYS A 152 -1.28 14.86 -0.54
C CYS A 152 -2.38 13.85 -0.90
N GLY A 153 -3.06 13.27 0.09
CA GLY A 153 -4.15 12.29 -0.10
C GLY A 153 -3.75 10.85 0.27
N ALA A 154 -4.52 9.87 -0.19
CA ALA A 154 -4.35 8.47 0.24
C ALA A 154 -3.07 7.81 -0.30
N ASN A 155 -2.71 8.11 -1.56
CA ASN A 155 -1.62 7.47 -2.29
C ASN A 155 -0.68 8.51 -2.89
N CYS A 156 0.40 8.82 -2.18
CA CYS A 156 1.41 9.75 -2.67
C CYS A 156 2.81 9.43 -2.16
N SER A 157 3.82 9.72 -2.97
CA SER A 157 5.22 9.59 -2.62
C SER A 157 5.97 10.89 -2.85
N PHE A 158 6.84 11.24 -1.92
CA PHE A 158 7.67 12.44 -2.05
C PHE A 158 8.97 12.30 -1.25
N THR A 159 9.96 13.08 -1.65
CA THR A 159 11.26 13.15 -0.98
C THR A 159 11.40 14.50 -0.29
N GLN A 160 11.74 14.48 1.00
CA GLN A 160 12.03 15.69 1.76
C GLN A 160 13.39 15.56 2.44
N SER A 161 14.11 16.69 2.53
CA SER A 161 15.36 16.79 3.26
C SER A 161 15.24 17.79 4.40
N PHE A 162 15.75 17.44 5.57
CA PHE A 162 15.76 18.34 6.73
C PHE A 162 16.98 18.11 7.61
N THR A 163 17.38 19.12 8.38
CA THR A 163 18.53 19.04 9.29
C THR A 163 18.04 18.74 10.71
N GLY A 164 18.65 17.77 11.39
CA GLY A 164 18.31 17.41 12.76
C GLY A 164 19.42 16.65 13.48
N PRO A 165 19.28 16.43 14.80
CA PRO A 165 20.23 15.63 15.55
C PRO A 165 20.14 14.15 15.15
N ALA A 166 21.27 13.46 15.07
CA ALA A 166 21.35 12.02 14.85
C ALA A 166 22.38 11.40 15.78
N TYR A 167 22.16 10.16 16.24
CA TYR A 167 23.19 9.40 16.94
C TYR A 167 24.17 8.76 15.97
N LYS A 168 25.45 9.02 16.22
CA LYS A 168 26.56 8.24 15.68
C LYS A 168 27.17 7.47 16.85
N CYS A 169 27.09 6.15 16.78
CA CYS A 169 27.62 5.27 17.80
C CYS A 169 28.89 4.60 17.28
N ASP A 170 29.97 4.75 18.02
CA ASP A 170 31.27 4.18 17.70
C ASP A 170 31.64 3.14 18.77
N ASP A 171 32.27 2.05 18.34
CA ASP A 171 32.76 1.01 19.25
C ASP A 171 33.92 1.53 20.10
N ILE A 172 33.98 1.07 21.34
CA ILE A 172 35.03 1.43 22.28
C ILE A 172 35.66 0.18 22.86
N ASP A 173 36.99 0.23 23.02
CA ASP A 173 37.70 -0.81 23.73
C ASP A 173 37.43 -0.69 25.23
N PHE A 174 36.77 -1.70 25.76
CA PHE A 174 36.50 -1.80 27.18
C PHE A 174 37.75 -2.26 27.93
N ALA A 175 38.42 -1.34 28.62
CA ALA A 175 39.46 -1.67 29.58
C ALA A 175 38.88 -1.64 31.01
N ARG A 176 38.96 -2.77 31.72
CA ARG A 176 38.65 -2.85 33.16
C ARG A 176 39.77 -2.15 33.94
N ASN A 177 39.71 -0.84 34.05
CA ASN A 177 40.67 -0.03 34.80
C ASN A 177 39.99 0.91 35.79
N ASN A 178 40.58 1.05 36.98
CA ASN A 178 40.08 1.93 38.05
C ASN A 178 40.52 3.40 37.85
N THR A 179 40.81 3.79 36.61
CA THR A 179 41.32 5.12 36.31
C THR A 179 40.19 6.16 36.31
N VAL A 180 40.46 7.30 36.95
CA VAL A 180 39.63 8.51 36.88
C VAL A 180 39.48 8.91 35.41
N GLY A 181 38.34 8.62 34.79
CA GLY A 181 38.24 8.67 33.32
C GLY A 181 37.31 7.63 32.71
N ASN A 182 37.07 6.53 33.43
CA ASN A 182 36.26 5.43 32.91
C ASN A 182 34.75 5.74 32.98
N PRO A 183 34.00 5.66 31.87
CA PRO A 183 32.57 5.97 31.81
C PRO A 183 31.67 5.04 32.63
N PHE A 184 32.13 3.84 32.95
CA PHE A 184 31.35 2.83 33.69
C PHE A 184 31.78 2.68 35.16
N CYS A 185 32.57 3.62 35.66
CA CYS A 185 33.05 3.65 37.03
C CYS A 185 32.01 4.27 37.98
N VAL A 186 31.73 3.58 39.10
CA VAL A 186 30.86 4.06 40.19
C VAL A 186 31.73 4.74 41.24
N LYS A 187 31.42 6.00 41.57
CA LYS A 187 32.12 6.71 42.66
C LYS A 187 31.63 6.22 44.01
N SER A 188 32.54 5.73 44.87
CA SER A 188 32.24 5.49 46.28
C SER A 188 32.28 6.80 47.06
N GLY A 189 31.16 7.52 47.07
CA GLY A 189 30.95 8.70 47.92
C GLY A 189 31.69 9.99 47.51
N PHE A 190 31.51 11.04 48.32
CA PHE A 190 32.03 12.41 48.13
C PHE A 190 33.55 12.54 48.36
N GLY A 191 34.32 11.48 48.10
CA GLY A 191 35.78 11.44 48.23
C GLY A 191 36.51 11.70 46.91
N ASN A 192 37.77 12.13 47.00
CA ASN A 192 38.65 12.41 45.87
C ASN A 192 38.84 11.18 44.96
N GLY A 193 38.64 11.40 43.66
CA GLY A 193 39.32 10.64 42.59
C GLY A 193 38.85 9.23 42.30
N ASP A 194 38.87 8.32 43.27
CA ASP A 194 39.02 6.90 43.00
C ASP A 194 37.71 6.17 42.65
N CYS A 195 37.82 5.24 41.70
CA CYS A 195 36.73 4.34 41.33
C CYS A 195 36.43 3.38 42.49
N GLY A 196 35.25 3.55 43.10
CA GLY A 196 34.78 2.74 44.23
C GLY A 196 34.23 1.37 43.83
N GLY A 197 33.94 1.20 42.55
CA GLY A 197 33.43 -0.05 41.98
C GLY A 197 33.19 0.10 40.47
N TYR A 198 33.06 -1.03 39.79
CA TYR A 198 32.81 -1.10 38.36
C TYR A 198 31.44 -1.75 38.12
N PHE A 199 30.61 -1.15 37.28
CA PHE A 199 29.44 -1.86 36.75
C PHE A 199 29.92 -2.80 35.64
N ASP A 200 30.50 -3.94 36.05
CA ASP A 200 30.94 -4.96 35.12
C ASP A 200 29.88 -6.06 35.05
N PRO A 201 29.31 -6.29 33.85
CA PRO A 201 28.28 -7.30 33.65
C PRO A 201 28.72 -8.73 34.09
N VAL A 202 30.03 -9.01 34.16
CA VAL A 202 30.59 -10.28 34.68
C VAL A 202 30.50 -10.38 36.21
N THR A 203 30.80 -9.30 36.95
CA THR A 203 30.83 -9.35 38.42
C THR A 203 29.47 -9.04 39.05
N SER A 204 28.60 -8.32 38.33
CA SER A 204 27.27 -7.93 38.82
C SER A 204 26.13 -8.83 38.30
N GLY A 205 26.40 -9.76 37.39
CA GLY A 205 25.36 -10.58 36.74
C GLY A 205 24.38 -9.77 35.89
N SER A 206 24.71 -8.51 35.59
CA SER A 206 23.85 -7.56 34.87
C SER A 206 24.09 -7.70 33.37
N PRO A 207 23.09 -7.97 32.53
CA PRO A 207 23.32 -8.08 31.09
C PRO A 207 23.51 -6.75 30.36
N PHE A 208 23.12 -5.64 31.00
CA PHE A 208 23.09 -4.31 30.37
C PHE A 208 23.36 -3.22 31.41
N VAL A 209 24.25 -2.30 31.05
CA VAL A 209 24.55 -1.08 31.79
C VAL A 209 24.65 0.06 30.79
N ALA A 210 23.80 1.06 30.93
CA ALA A 210 23.94 2.33 30.24
C ALA A 210 24.11 3.43 31.27
N ASN A 211 25.15 4.24 31.07
CA ASN A 211 25.48 5.30 32.01
C ASN A 211 25.76 6.61 31.29
N TRP A 212 25.49 7.69 32.01
CA TRP A 212 26.00 9.00 31.65
C TRP A 212 27.29 9.26 32.40
N TYR A 213 28.35 9.56 31.65
CA TYR A 213 29.63 9.88 32.24
C TYR A 213 29.73 11.35 32.66
N MET A 214 30.07 11.56 33.93
CA MET A 214 30.53 12.85 34.45
C MET A 214 32.05 12.98 34.25
N ALA A 215 32.45 13.70 33.20
CA ALA A 215 33.84 14.09 32.99
C ALA A 215 34.27 15.16 34.02
N ARG A 216 35.55 15.15 34.41
CA ARG A 216 36.16 16.24 35.20
C ARG A 216 37.24 16.91 34.38
N ASN A 217 37.27 18.24 34.41
CA ASN A 217 38.41 18.98 33.85
C ASN A 217 39.61 18.91 34.81
N SER A 218 40.78 19.31 34.34
CA SER A 218 42.01 19.40 35.15
C SER A 218 41.89 20.35 36.36
N SER A 219 40.87 21.22 36.38
CA SER A 219 40.55 22.15 37.46
C SER A 219 39.55 21.58 38.50
N GLY A 220 39.17 20.31 38.40
CA GLY A 220 38.26 19.64 39.34
C GLY A 220 36.76 19.86 39.10
N ASN A 221 36.38 20.69 38.13
CA ASN A 221 34.97 20.92 37.78
C ASN A 221 34.41 19.69 37.06
N ALA A 222 33.30 19.15 37.56
CA ALA A 222 32.56 18.07 36.93
C ALA A 222 31.55 18.61 35.92
N TRP A 223 31.46 17.96 34.77
CA TRP A 223 30.53 18.29 33.69
C TRP A 223 30.13 17.03 32.94
N TRP A 224 28.94 17.05 32.37
CA TRP A 224 28.42 15.95 31.60
C TRP A 224 29.01 15.98 30.19
N ASP A 225 29.52 14.85 29.71
CA ASP A 225 30.15 14.76 28.40
C ASP A 225 29.13 14.71 27.23
N GLY A 226 27.84 14.57 27.57
CA GLY A 226 26.72 14.51 26.64
C GLY A 226 26.77 13.31 25.68
N LYS A 227 27.38 12.21 26.14
CA LYS A 227 27.49 10.95 25.40
C LYS A 227 26.76 9.84 26.15
N LEU A 228 26.12 8.95 25.40
CA LEU A 228 25.51 7.74 25.94
C LEU A 228 26.54 6.61 25.88
N TRP A 229 26.97 6.13 27.04
CA TRP A 229 27.91 5.02 27.15
C TRP A 229 27.14 3.76 27.47
N VAL A 230 27.34 2.71 26.68
CA VAL A 230 26.62 1.46 26.82
C VAL A 230 27.61 0.31 26.87
N LEU A 231 27.41 -0.56 27.86
CA LEU A 231 28.13 -1.80 28.04
C LEU A 231 27.10 -2.92 28.19
N TYR A 232 27.22 -3.96 27.36
CA TYR A 232 26.34 -5.11 27.46
C TYR A 232 27.04 -6.42 27.15
N GLN A 233 26.42 -7.49 27.62
CA GLN A 233 26.83 -8.86 27.31
C GLN A 233 25.80 -9.55 26.45
N TYR A 234 26.28 -10.18 25.39
CA TYR A 234 25.46 -10.96 24.48
C TYR A 234 25.86 -12.44 24.56
N LEU A 235 24.89 -13.30 24.81
CA LEU A 235 25.09 -14.75 24.79
C LEU A 235 24.96 -15.27 23.36
N LEU A 236 26.01 -15.94 22.88
CA LEU A 236 26.04 -16.58 21.56
C LEU A 236 24.87 -17.56 21.39
N PRO A 237 24.21 -17.61 20.20
CA PRO A 237 23.03 -18.45 19.97
C PRO A 237 23.21 -19.93 20.30
N GLN A 238 24.42 -20.48 20.09
CA GLN A 238 24.76 -21.89 20.32
C GLN A 238 24.68 -22.32 21.79
N TYR A 239 24.73 -21.38 22.73
CA TYR A 239 24.63 -21.64 24.18
C TYR A 239 23.23 -21.31 24.73
N ARG A 240 22.25 -20.97 23.87
CA ARG A 240 20.86 -20.71 24.28
C ARG A 240 20.08 -22.02 24.39
N GLY A 241 19.24 -22.17 25.41
CA GLY A 241 18.34 -23.32 25.56
C GLY A 241 19.00 -24.65 25.97
N THR A 242 20.29 -24.67 26.32
CA THR A 242 20.94 -25.86 26.88
C THR A 242 20.64 -25.96 28.37
N ASN A 243 19.65 -26.80 28.73
CA ASN A 243 19.25 -27.04 30.13
C ASN A 243 20.38 -27.59 31.02
N SER A 244 21.48 -28.06 30.42
CA SER A 244 22.67 -28.59 31.07
C SER A 244 23.74 -27.54 31.39
N LEU A 245 23.65 -26.34 30.82
CA LEU A 245 24.55 -25.22 31.12
C LEU A 245 23.82 -24.29 32.08
N GLY A 246 24.52 -23.89 33.15
CA GLY A 246 23.97 -22.94 34.11
C GLY A 246 23.67 -23.42 35.53
N THR A 247 24.01 -24.67 35.84
CA THR A 247 23.94 -25.19 37.21
C THR A 247 25.26 -24.92 37.93
N ASN A 248 25.29 -24.90 39.26
CA ASN A 248 26.53 -24.77 40.06
C ASN A 248 27.64 -25.76 39.63
N SER A 249 27.27 -26.89 39.02
CA SER A 249 28.17 -27.92 38.47
C SER A 249 28.67 -27.68 37.04
N THR A 250 28.02 -26.82 36.25
CA THR A 250 28.35 -26.54 34.84
C THR A 250 28.13 -25.05 34.52
N PRO A 251 29.06 -24.16 34.94
CA PRO A 251 29.03 -22.75 34.56
C PRO A 251 28.98 -22.57 33.04
N VAL A 252 28.25 -21.56 32.59
CA VAL A 252 28.38 -21.07 31.20
C VAL A 252 29.82 -20.55 31.04
N PRO A 253 30.62 -21.08 30.09
CA PRO A 253 32.00 -20.65 29.91
C PRO A 253 32.09 -19.15 29.61
N ASP A 254 33.13 -18.46 30.09
CA ASP A 254 33.35 -17.04 29.77
C ASP A 254 33.45 -16.79 28.26
N ALA A 255 33.94 -17.76 27.50
CA ALA A 255 34.01 -17.73 26.04
C ALA A 255 32.64 -17.76 25.33
N ALA A 256 31.56 -18.09 26.04
CA ALA A 256 30.20 -18.06 25.48
C ALA A 256 29.58 -16.64 25.46
N TRP A 257 30.18 -15.71 26.20
CA TRP A 257 29.72 -14.34 26.34
C TRP A 257 30.55 -13.39 25.48
N GLU A 258 29.88 -12.67 24.59
CA GLU A 258 30.48 -11.55 23.88
C GLU A 258 30.24 -10.27 24.66
N ARG A 259 31.30 -9.49 24.85
CA ARG A 259 31.22 -8.17 25.49
C ARG A 259 31.26 -7.11 24.41
N HIS A 260 30.28 -6.22 24.46
CA HIS A 260 30.15 -5.12 23.53
C HIS A 260 30.09 -3.82 24.33
N ALA A 261 30.96 -2.90 23.97
CA ALA A 261 31.02 -1.57 24.55
C ALA A 261 31.02 -0.55 23.42
N PHE A 262 30.13 0.42 23.49
CA PHE A 262 30.03 1.47 22.49
C PHE A 262 29.61 2.78 23.13
N MET A 263 29.86 3.87 22.40
CA MET A 263 29.53 5.22 22.81
C MET A 263 28.76 5.91 21.69
N CYS A 264 27.59 6.44 22.03
CA CYS A 264 26.76 7.22 21.11
C CYS A 264 26.89 8.70 21.39
N GLN A 265 27.31 9.45 20.37
CA GLN A 265 27.36 10.92 20.40
C GLN A 265 26.33 11.50 19.44
N SER A 266 25.74 12.64 19.83
CA SER A 266 24.84 13.40 18.95
C SER A 266 25.62 14.18 17.90
N TYR A 267 25.21 14.09 16.65
CA TYR A 267 25.74 14.85 15.53
C TYR A 267 24.61 15.66 14.89
N ASN A 268 24.91 16.87 14.43
CA ASN A 268 24.06 17.54 13.47
C ASN A 268 24.14 16.76 12.16
N ALA A 269 23.01 16.43 11.57
CA ALA A 269 22.95 15.59 10.39
C ALA A 269 21.84 16.04 9.44
N THR A 270 22.05 15.78 8.15
CA THR A 270 21.03 15.99 7.12
C THR A 270 20.31 14.67 6.85
N TYR A 271 19.00 14.67 7.07
CA TYR A 271 18.11 13.55 6.79
C TYR A 271 17.59 13.70 5.35
N SER A 272 17.78 12.68 4.52
CA SER A 272 17.15 12.57 3.21
C SER A 272 16.18 11.41 3.23
N ILE A 273 14.89 11.70 3.32
CA ILE A 273 13.83 10.70 3.47
C ILE A 273 12.86 10.72 2.29
N LYS A 274 12.45 9.54 1.85
CA LYS A 274 11.34 9.29 0.93
C LYS A 274 10.17 8.78 1.76
N ARG A 275 9.08 9.54 1.76
CA ARG A 275 7.83 9.16 2.43
C ARG A 275 6.86 8.69 1.37
N THR A 276 6.32 7.50 1.57
CA THR A 276 5.31 6.90 0.69
C THR A 276 4.08 6.59 1.50
N TYR A 277 2.95 7.12 1.05
CA TYR A 277 1.63 6.85 1.59
C TYR A 277 0.91 5.87 0.69
N GLN A 278 0.40 4.81 1.29
CA GLN A 278 -0.50 3.86 0.65
C GLN A 278 -1.74 3.71 1.53
N ASN A 279 -2.91 4.07 1.03
CA ASN A 279 -4.16 4.06 1.79
C ASN A 279 -4.03 4.78 3.16
N PHE A 280 -3.39 5.96 3.18
CA PHE A 280 -3.07 6.74 4.38
C PHE A 280 -2.04 6.13 5.34
N GLN A 281 -1.55 4.91 5.09
CA GLN A 281 -0.46 4.32 5.86
C GLN A 281 0.89 4.84 5.36
N GLN A 282 1.72 5.31 6.28
CA GLN A 282 3.03 5.87 5.95
C GLN A 282 4.10 4.77 5.95
N THR A 283 4.97 4.83 4.96
CA THR A 283 6.26 4.12 4.92
C THR A 283 7.35 5.15 4.68
N VAL A 284 8.47 5.03 5.40
CA VAL A 284 9.57 5.98 5.32
C VAL A 284 10.88 5.24 5.09
N ASP A 285 11.53 5.56 3.99
CA ASP A 285 12.87 5.11 3.67
C ASP A 285 13.80 6.30 3.65
N GLY A 286 15.00 6.19 4.21
CA GLY A 286 15.90 7.32 4.18
C GLY A 286 17.30 7.02 4.67
N LYS A 287 18.18 7.99 4.45
CA LYS A 287 19.57 7.93 4.90
C LYS A 287 19.92 9.22 5.64
N VAL A 288 20.88 9.09 6.55
CA VAL A 288 21.42 10.20 7.34
C VAL A 288 22.82 10.50 6.86
N SER A 289 23.09 11.77 6.58
CA SER A 289 24.44 12.28 6.33
C SER A 289 24.90 13.08 7.54
N TYR A 290 25.88 12.56 8.26
CA TYR A 290 26.43 13.21 9.45
C TYR A 290 27.25 14.45 9.06
N LEU A 291 27.03 15.56 9.75
CA LEU A 291 27.78 16.81 9.58
C LEU A 291 28.80 16.97 10.71
N ASN A 292 28.45 17.73 11.76
CA ASN A 292 29.34 18.08 12.85
C ASN A 292 28.86 17.48 14.18
N PRO A 293 29.77 17.04 15.08
CA PRO A 293 29.39 16.61 16.41
C PRO A 293 28.78 17.77 17.20
N ILE A 294 27.72 17.49 17.95
CA ILE A 294 27.13 18.45 18.89
C ILE A 294 27.88 18.31 20.21
N ASP A 295 28.47 19.41 20.67
CA ASP A 295 29.14 19.46 21.97
C ASP A 295 28.22 20.13 23.01
N TYR A 296 27.81 19.35 24.00
CA TYR A 296 26.95 19.81 25.09
C TYR A 296 27.74 20.46 26.26
N LYS A 297 29.07 20.58 26.14
CA LYS A 297 30.00 21.18 27.14
C LYS A 297 29.63 22.56 27.67
N GLY A 298 28.89 23.35 26.88
CA GLY A 298 28.42 24.69 27.25
C GLY A 298 27.27 24.70 28.24
N VAL A 299 26.56 23.58 28.41
CA VAL A 299 25.42 23.44 29.34
C VAL A 299 25.96 23.16 30.76
N ARG A 300 26.64 24.16 31.34
CA ARG A 300 27.18 24.06 32.71
C ARG A 300 26.03 23.92 33.73
N TYR A 301 26.31 23.18 34.81
CA TYR A 301 25.51 23.24 36.04
C TYR A 301 25.36 24.71 36.46
N GLY A 302 24.15 25.23 36.33
CA GLY A 302 23.87 26.66 36.36
C GLY A 302 23.25 27.06 35.04
N PHE A 303 21.93 26.88 34.96
CA PHE A 303 20.99 27.16 33.87
C PHE A 303 20.94 28.63 33.42
N ASN A 304 22.10 29.31 33.33
CA ASN A 304 22.14 30.76 33.22
C ASN A 304 22.35 31.32 31.82
N LYS A 305 22.74 30.49 30.85
CA LYS A 305 22.66 30.77 29.41
C LYS A 305 22.59 29.44 28.67
N VAL A 306 21.39 29.00 28.33
CA VAL A 306 21.24 27.93 27.35
C VAL A 306 21.73 28.50 26.01
N ASP A 307 22.76 27.90 25.41
CA ASP A 307 23.05 28.12 24.00
C ASP A 307 21.79 27.69 23.21
N THR A 308 21.00 28.69 22.82
CA THR A 308 19.67 28.52 22.24
C THR A 308 19.68 27.67 20.97
N LEU A 309 20.84 27.53 20.33
CA LEU A 309 21.01 26.82 19.06
C LEU A 309 20.94 25.29 19.19
N ASN A 310 21.44 24.69 20.29
CA ASN A 310 21.53 23.23 20.43
C ASN A 310 20.51 22.63 21.41
N TYR A 311 19.65 23.47 21.98
CA TYR A 311 18.69 23.05 23.00
C TYR A 311 17.70 21.96 22.54
N PRO A 312 17.08 22.02 21.35
CA PRO A 312 16.14 20.99 20.93
C PRO A 312 16.80 19.62 20.72
N ALA A 313 18.05 19.61 20.23
CA ALA A 313 18.85 18.40 20.11
C ALA A 313 19.14 17.79 21.49
N TRP A 314 19.46 18.64 22.47
CA TRP A 314 19.68 18.21 23.84
C TRP A 314 18.42 17.64 24.49
N VAL A 315 17.24 18.20 24.26
CA VAL A 315 15.96 17.65 24.77
C VAL A 315 15.68 16.24 24.24
N ILE A 316 15.90 16.01 22.94
CA ILE A 316 15.74 14.68 22.33
C ILE A 316 16.74 13.70 22.93
N HIS A 317 17.99 14.13 23.07
CA HIS A 317 19.05 13.35 23.73
C HIS A 317 18.68 13.00 25.17
N GLN A 318 18.23 13.97 25.98
CA GLN A 318 17.77 13.76 27.35
C GLN A 318 16.57 12.82 27.45
N THR A 319 15.62 12.91 26.52
CA THR A 319 14.43 12.05 26.53
C THR A 319 14.81 10.60 26.24
N LEU A 320 15.61 10.36 25.20
CA LEU A 320 16.14 9.03 24.90
C LEU A 320 17.02 8.51 26.03
N TYR A 321 17.86 9.37 26.59
CA TYR A 321 18.69 9.04 27.74
C TYR A 321 17.84 8.63 28.93
N SER A 322 16.80 9.37 29.31
CA SER A 322 15.96 9.05 30.46
C SER A 322 15.27 7.68 30.38
N LEU A 323 15.10 7.14 29.16
CA LEU A 323 14.53 5.81 28.92
C LEU A 323 15.58 4.70 28.87
N LEU A 324 16.80 5.02 28.40
CA LEU A 324 17.89 4.06 28.21
C LEU A 324 18.82 3.98 29.43
N ASN A 325 18.92 5.05 30.21
CA ASN A 325 19.80 5.16 31.35
C ASN A 325 19.38 4.21 32.47
N GLY A 326 20.38 3.62 33.11
CA GLY A 326 20.18 2.70 34.21
C GLY A 326 20.81 1.37 33.88
N SER A 327 20.37 0.36 34.61
CA SER A 327 20.94 -0.97 34.51
C SER A 327 19.87 -2.01 34.71
N ILE A 328 20.00 -3.11 33.98
CA ILE A 328 19.21 -4.30 34.22
C ILE A 328 20.00 -5.10 35.25
N MET A 329 19.66 -4.93 36.53
CA MET A 329 20.36 -5.59 37.63
C MET A 329 19.42 -6.45 38.43
N PRO A 330 19.86 -7.62 38.84
CA PRO A 330 19.07 -8.39 39.76
C PRO A 330 19.09 -7.78 41.17
N SER A 331 17.92 -7.44 41.73
CA SER A 331 17.78 -6.96 43.11
C SER A 331 17.42 -8.10 44.06
N GLY A 332 18.11 -8.18 45.21
CA GLY A 332 17.87 -9.25 46.19
C GLY A 332 18.46 -10.60 45.77
N ARG A 333 17.76 -11.72 46.00
CA ARG A 333 18.18 -13.08 45.57
C ARG A 333 17.29 -13.67 44.46
N LEU A 334 16.20 -12.99 44.06
CA LEU A 334 15.11 -13.66 43.32
C LEU A 334 14.46 -12.86 42.19
N VAL A 335 14.74 -11.57 41.99
CA VAL A 335 14.04 -10.75 40.99
C VAL A 335 15.03 -9.89 40.20
N GLU A 336 14.90 -9.88 38.86
CA GLU A 336 15.55 -8.89 38.00
C GLU A 336 14.86 -7.53 38.13
N THR A 337 15.60 -6.50 38.50
CA THR A 337 15.14 -5.11 38.53
C THR A 337 15.67 -4.39 37.31
N ASP A 338 14.75 -4.01 36.43
CA ASP A 338 15.04 -3.15 35.31
C ASP A 338 14.86 -1.70 35.75
N ASP A 339 15.97 -0.98 35.97
CA ASP A 339 15.96 0.46 36.22
C ASP A 339 15.85 1.28 34.91
N THR A 340 15.74 0.60 33.76
CA THR A 340 15.58 1.19 32.43
C THR A 340 14.17 0.97 31.90
N SER A 341 13.83 1.64 30.79
CA SER A 341 12.56 1.41 30.06
C SER A 341 12.71 0.37 28.93
N LEU A 342 13.76 -0.45 28.97
CA LEU A 342 14.07 -1.42 27.91
C LEU A 342 13.18 -2.66 27.95
N ALA A 343 12.64 -3.02 29.11
CA ALA A 343 11.74 -4.16 29.23
C ALA A 343 10.59 -4.11 28.22
N MET A 344 10.36 -5.21 27.49
CA MET A 344 9.35 -5.33 26.42
C MET A 344 9.54 -4.37 25.23
N SER A 345 10.58 -3.54 25.20
CA SER A 345 11.07 -2.98 23.95
C SER A 345 11.67 -4.12 23.13
N GLY A 346 11.92 -3.91 21.84
CA GLY A 346 12.79 -4.87 21.16
C GLY A 346 14.16 -4.35 20.81
N LEU A 347 14.70 -3.55 21.75
CA LEU A 347 16.14 -3.51 22.01
C LEU A 347 16.59 -4.70 22.89
N VAL A 348 15.64 -5.41 23.51
CA VAL A 348 15.88 -6.65 24.26
C VAL A 348 15.17 -7.84 23.61
N GLN A 349 15.64 -9.04 23.90
CA GLN A 349 15.09 -10.31 23.43
C GLN A 349 14.74 -11.22 24.61
N ASP A 350 13.54 -11.79 24.55
CA ASP A 350 13.04 -12.78 25.50
C ASP A 350 13.34 -14.17 24.94
N LEU A 351 14.43 -14.79 25.42
CA LEU A 351 14.81 -16.14 25.04
C LEU A 351 15.06 -16.95 26.33
N PRO A 352 14.88 -18.29 26.30
CA PRO A 352 15.27 -19.12 27.43
C PRO A 352 16.80 -19.09 27.57
N PHE A 353 17.28 -18.23 28.48
CA PHE A 353 18.70 -18.16 28.82
C PHE A 353 19.00 -19.26 29.85
N PRO A 354 20.16 -19.96 29.72
CA PRO A 354 20.61 -20.86 30.77
C PRO A 354 20.72 -20.10 32.08
N LEU A 355 20.36 -20.75 33.20
CA LEU A 355 20.58 -20.17 34.53
C LEU A 355 22.07 -19.82 34.67
N GLN A 356 22.47 -18.81 35.42
CA GLN A 356 23.90 -18.58 35.66
C GLN A 356 24.30 -19.29 36.95
N SER A 357 25.28 -20.19 36.90
CA SER A 357 25.75 -21.02 38.02
C SER A 357 26.32 -20.23 39.22
N ASN A 358 26.71 -18.98 38.98
CA ASN A 358 27.23 -18.04 39.97
C ASN A 358 26.33 -16.82 40.16
N SER A 359 25.23 -16.70 39.42
CA SER A 359 24.23 -15.70 39.75
C SER A 359 23.37 -16.30 40.86
N VAL A 360 23.18 -15.54 41.94
CA VAL A 360 22.28 -15.93 43.03
C VAL A 360 20.81 -16.05 42.57
N TYR A 361 20.54 -15.76 41.29
CA TYR A 361 19.25 -15.51 40.69
C TYR A 361 18.78 -16.69 39.82
N ARG A 362 17.59 -17.22 40.15
CA ARG A 362 16.98 -18.40 39.52
C ARG A 362 15.86 -18.04 38.53
N SER A 363 16.03 -17.01 37.69
CA SER A 363 15.03 -16.67 36.66
C SER A 363 15.50 -17.10 35.27
N SER A 364 14.77 -18.01 34.63
CA SER A 364 14.96 -18.45 33.24
C SER A 364 14.42 -17.45 32.20
N MET A 365 13.82 -16.34 32.64
CA MET A 365 13.17 -15.31 31.81
C MET A 365 13.88 -13.96 31.98
N SER A 366 15.19 -13.92 31.71
CA SER A 366 15.96 -12.67 31.73
C SER A 366 15.92 -12.02 30.36
N GLN A 367 15.52 -10.75 30.27
CA GLN A 367 15.57 -10.01 29.02
C GLN A 367 17.01 -9.58 28.76
N LYS A 368 17.58 -10.01 27.63
CA LYS A 368 18.97 -9.65 27.25
C LYS A 368 18.97 -8.72 26.05
N PRO A 369 19.92 -7.79 25.92
CA PRO A 369 20.01 -6.95 24.74
C PRO A 369 20.19 -7.76 23.44
N VAL A 370 19.71 -7.19 22.34
CA VAL A 370 19.92 -7.76 20.99
C VAL A 370 21.40 -7.72 20.59
N GLN A 371 21.80 -8.55 19.62
CA GLN A 371 23.19 -8.65 19.16
C GLN A 371 23.75 -7.32 18.66
N PHE A 372 22.97 -6.61 17.85
CA PHE A 372 23.33 -5.37 17.17
C PHE A 372 22.66 -4.18 17.87
N LEU A 373 22.90 -4.04 19.18
CA LEU A 373 22.25 -3.03 20.00
C LEU A 373 22.69 -1.61 19.59
N ARG A 374 23.94 -1.45 19.19
CA ARG A 374 24.52 -0.20 18.67
C ARG A 374 23.69 0.33 17.50
N GLU A 375 23.49 -0.48 16.46
CA GLU A 375 22.70 -0.15 15.28
C GLU A 375 21.23 0.11 15.66
N ALA A 376 20.68 -0.71 16.56
CA ALA A 376 19.30 -0.57 17.00
C ALA A 376 19.05 0.77 17.72
N ILE A 377 19.99 1.25 18.53
CA ILE A 377 19.91 2.57 19.18
C ILE A 377 20.05 3.71 18.15
N GLN A 378 20.93 3.56 17.16
CA GLN A 378 21.02 4.54 16.06
C GLN A 378 19.71 4.62 15.25
N GLN A 379 19.13 3.47 14.93
CA GLN A 379 17.84 3.37 14.23
C GLN A 379 16.70 3.92 15.08
N LEU A 380 16.70 3.69 16.40
CA LEU A 380 15.72 4.29 17.31
C LEU A 380 15.80 5.82 17.26
N HIS A 381 17.00 6.39 17.36
CA HIS A 381 17.18 7.84 17.27
C HIS A 381 16.71 8.37 15.91
N PHE A 382 17.00 7.66 14.82
CA PHE A 382 16.50 7.98 13.48
C PHE A 382 14.96 8.00 13.47
N ASN A 383 14.32 6.95 13.98
CA ASN A 383 12.87 6.80 13.99
C ASN A 383 12.20 7.90 14.83
N VAL A 384 12.76 8.22 15.99
CA VAL A 384 12.27 9.30 16.85
C VAL A 384 12.37 10.63 16.13
N THR A 385 13.53 10.94 15.54
CA THR A 385 13.77 12.24 14.88
C THR A 385 12.90 12.43 13.65
N VAL A 386 12.73 11.39 12.82
CA VAL A 386 11.81 11.42 11.67
C VAL A 386 10.36 11.46 12.13
N GLY A 387 10.01 10.73 13.18
CA GLY A 387 8.66 10.73 13.73
C GLY A 387 8.23 12.09 14.26
N LEU A 388 9.15 13.00 14.62
CA LEU A 388 8.79 14.36 15.02
C LEU A 388 8.02 15.11 13.93
N LEU A 389 8.14 14.71 12.67
CA LEU A 389 7.30 15.23 11.58
C LEU A 389 5.79 14.98 11.80
N SER A 390 5.41 14.02 12.65
CA SER A 390 4.00 13.77 13.03
C SER A 390 3.47 14.78 14.04
N LEU A 391 4.34 15.44 14.78
CA LEU A 391 3.97 16.47 15.77
C LEU A 391 3.98 17.88 15.17
N ALA A 392 4.51 18.08 13.96
CA ALA A 392 4.41 19.34 13.25
C ALA A 392 2.93 19.60 12.87
N PRO A 393 2.41 20.83 13.04
CA PRO A 393 3.11 22.10 13.27
C PRO A 393 3.24 22.52 14.75
N GLN A 394 2.89 21.67 15.72
CA GLN A 394 2.93 22.04 17.15
C GLN A 394 4.36 22.25 17.67
N LEU A 395 5.35 21.74 16.95
CA LEU A 395 6.76 21.90 17.24
C LEU A 395 7.25 23.29 16.84
N LEU A 396 8.00 23.93 17.73
CA LEU A 396 8.58 25.25 17.50
C LEU A 396 9.57 25.30 16.32
N TYR A 397 10.26 24.20 16.07
CA TYR A 397 11.23 24.04 14.98
C TYR A 397 10.59 23.45 13.71
N SER A 398 9.26 23.46 13.62
CA SER A 398 8.56 23.17 12.37
C SER A 398 8.70 24.35 11.40
N GLN A 399 8.85 24.02 10.12
CA GLN A 399 8.97 24.98 9.03
C GLN A 399 8.14 24.47 7.84
N ASN A 400 7.34 25.35 7.26
CA ASN A 400 6.64 25.06 6.01
C ASN A 400 7.65 25.01 4.86
N GLY A 401 7.61 23.92 4.09
CA GLY A 401 8.39 23.72 2.89
C GLY A 401 7.46 23.35 1.74
N THR A 402 7.78 23.80 0.53
CA THR A 402 7.07 23.36 -0.67
C THR A 402 7.90 22.30 -1.37
N ILE A 403 7.27 21.17 -1.69
CA ILE A 403 7.93 20.07 -2.40
C ILE A 403 7.06 19.53 -3.53
N ASP A 404 7.71 18.87 -4.47
CA ASP A 404 7.05 18.15 -5.54
C ASP A 404 6.64 16.76 -5.06
N VAL A 405 5.39 16.40 -5.29
CA VAL A 405 4.78 15.16 -4.82
C VAL A 405 4.32 14.33 -6.02
N GLU A 406 4.62 13.04 -5.99
CA GLU A 406 4.08 12.07 -6.94
C GLU A 406 2.80 11.47 -6.36
N THR A 407 1.64 11.76 -6.94
CA THR A 407 0.36 11.14 -6.58
C THR A 407 0.07 9.95 -7.49
N ARG A 408 -0.42 8.86 -6.91
CA ARG A 408 -0.82 7.65 -7.65
C ARG A 408 -2.34 7.54 -7.65
N ASN A 409 -2.94 7.85 -8.79
CA ASN A 409 -4.38 7.68 -8.98
C ASN A 409 -4.62 6.42 -9.80
N SER A 410 -5.42 5.50 -9.26
CA SER A 410 -5.90 4.32 -9.98
C SER A 410 -7.24 4.65 -10.61
N GLU A 411 -7.29 4.62 -11.94
CA GLU A 411 -8.53 4.80 -12.69
C GLU A 411 -8.86 3.51 -13.44
N ASN A 412 -10.13 3.12 -13.40
CA ASN A 412 -10.63 1.99 -14.17
C ASN A 412 -10.84 2.47 -15.61
N VAL A 413 -9.93 2.08 -16.49
CA VAL A 413 -10.01 2.39 -17.92
C VAL A 413 -10.61 1.20 -18.64
N TRP A 414 -11.68 1.45 -19.38
CA TRP A 414 -12.33 0.46 -20.24
C TRP A 414 -11.52 0.33 -21.54
N SER A 415 -10.92 -0.84 -21.74
CA SER A 415 -10.16 -1.16 -22.94
C SER A 415 -10.95 -2.09 -23.85
N TYR A 416 -11.02 -1.75 -25.13
CA TYR A 416 -11.72 -2.51 -26.16
C TYR A 416 -10.72 -3.29 -27.03
N ASP A 417 -11.03 -4.55 -27.31
CA ASP A 417 -10.28 -5.31 -28.32
C ASP A 417 -10.72 -4.89 -29.73
N TRP A 418 -9.85 -4.13 -30.40
CA TRP A 418 -10.13 -3.61 -31.74
C TRP A 418 -10.27 -4.72 -32.80
N HIS A 419 -9.60 -5.87 -32.63
CA HIS A 419 -9.67 -6.96 -33.59
C HIS A 419 -11.04 -7.62 -33.59
N VAL A 420 -11.63 -7.83 -32.41
CA VAL A 420 -12.98 -8.38 -32.24
C VAL A 420 -14.01 -7.41 -32.80
N LEU A 421 -13.87 -6.11 -32.53
CA LEU A 421 -14.77 -5.07 -33.05
C LEU A 421 -14.74 -4.99 -34.57
N VAL A 422 -13.55 -4.87 -35.16
CA VAL A 422 -13.43 -4.77 -36.62
C VAL A 422 -13.82 -6.07 -37.31
N GLY A 423 -13.51 -7.23 -36.72
CA GLY A 423 -13.95 -8.52 -37.24
C GLY A 423 -15.47 -8.65 -37.27
N THR A 424 -16.14 -8.36 -36.14
CA THR A 424 -17.60 -8.52 -36.01
C THR A 424 -18.38 -7.47 -36.80
N TYR A 425 -18.04 -6.19 -36.66
CA TYR A 425 -18.71 -5.12 -37.42
C TYR A 425 -18.38 -5.16 -38.90
N GLY A 426 -17.12 -5.48 -39.26
CA GLY A 426 -16.70 -5.61 -40.65
C GLY A 426 -17.43 -6.75 -41.36
N ALA A 427 -17.56 -7.92 -40.71
CA ALA A 427 -18.33 -9.03 -41.25
C ALA A 427 -19.83 -8.67 -41.40
N ALA A 428 -20.44 -8.07 -40.38
CA ALA A 428 -21.83 -7.65 -40.42
C ALA A 428 -22.12 -6.65 -41.55
N ALA A 429 -21.26 -5.64 -41.72
CA ALA A 429 -21.38 -4.66 -42.79
C ALA A 429 -21.24 -5.29 -44.18
N LEU A 430 -20.31 -6.23 -44.36
CA LEU A 430 -20.13 -6.95 -45.62
C LEU A 430 -21.38 -7.77 -45.96
N PHE A 431 -21.95 -8.48 -44.99
CA PHE A 431 -23.17 -9.26 -45.19
C PHE A 431 -24.39 -8.39 -45.52
N ASP A 432 -24.55 -7.24 -44.87
CA ASP A 432 -25.64 -6.31 -45.18
C ASP A 432 -25.48 -5.72 -46.59
N LEU A 433 -24.25 -5.38 -46.99
CA LEU A 433 -23.97 -4.88 -48.35
C LEU A 433 -24.33 -5.92 -49.41
N VAL A 434 -23.94 -7.19 -49.21
CA VAL A 434 -24.33 -8.30 -50.11
C VAL A 434 -25.85 -8.46 -50.15
N ALA A 435 -26.54 -8.38 -49.01
CA ALA A 435 -27.99 -8.48 -48.95
C ALA A 435 -28.68 -7.34 -49.71
N VAL A 436 -28.16 -6.11 -49.62
CA VAL A 436 -28.65 -4.95 -50.38
C VAL A 436 -28.50 -5.18 -51.88
N ILE A 437 -27.34 -5.66 -52.36
CA ILE A 437 -27.13 -5.96 -53.79
C ILE A 437 -28.13 -7.04 -54.27
N ILE A 438 -28.35 -8.07 -53.45
CA ILE A 438 -29.31 -9.14 -53.73
C ILE A 438 -30.73 -8.57 -53.80
N ALA A 439 -31.10 -7.65 -52.89
CA ALA A 439 -32.39 -6.98 -52.85
C ALA A 439 -32.62 -6.16 -54.12
N VAL A 440 -31.67 -5.30 -54.50
CA VAL A 440 -31.77 -4.43 -55.67
C VAL A 440 -31.92 -5.25 -56.95
N ARG A 441 -31.12 -6.32 -57.12
CA ARG A 441 -31.27 -7.24 -58.25
C ARG A 441 -32.62 -7.96 -58.28
N ALA A 442 -33.15 -8.34 -57.13
CA ALA A 442 -34.47 -8.98 -57.04
C ALA A 442 -35.60 -7.99 -57.37
N MET A 443 -35.52 -6.76 -56.86
CA MET A 443 -36.49 -5.69 -57.18
C MET A 443 -36.54 -5.41 -58.68
N ALA A 444 -35.38 -5.29 -59.33
CA ALA A 444 -35.29 -5.06 -60.77
C ALA A 444 -35.94 -6.19 -61.59
N ARG A 445 -35.82 -7.45 -61.14
CA ARG A 445 -36.43 -8.60 -61.82
C ARG A 445 -37.93 -8.77 -61.53
N ASN A 446 -38.39 -8.33 -60.37
CA ASN A 446 -39.78 -8.46 -59.95
C ASN A 446 -40.69 -7.33 -60.47
N GLY A 447 -40.12 -6.29 -61.09
CA GLY A 447 -40.85 -5.14 -61.64
C GLY A 447 -41.35 -4.14 -60.59
N GLY A 448 -40.87 -4.22 -59.35
CA GLY A 448 -41.28 -3.35 -58.24
C GLY A 448 -41.17 -4.01 -56.86
N CYS A 449 -41.44 -3.24 -55.80
CA CYS A 449 -41.41 -3.74 -54.42
C CYS A 449 -42.64 -4.60 -54.10
N SER A 450 -42.40 -5.86 -53.75
CA SER A 450 -43.45 -6.77 -53.25
C SER A 450 -43.24 -7.15 -51.78
N GLY A 451 -44.22 -6.84 -50.93
CA GLY A 451 -44.24 -7.28 -49.53
C GLY A 451 -44.76 -8.73 -49.38
N ILE A 452 -44.47 -9.39 -48.26
CA ILE A 452 -44.88 -10.78 -47.95
C ILE A 452 -46.31 -10.83 -47.35
N GLY A 453 -47.22 -9.97 -47.78
CA GLY A 453 -48.58 -9.92 -47.20
C GLY A 453 -49.48 -11.04 -47.72
N PHE A 454 -50.31 -11.62 -46.85
CA PHE A 454 -51.29 -12.66 -47.17
C PHE A 454 -52.19 -12.31 -48.38
N ALA A 455 -52.72 -11.08 -48.41
CA ALA A 455 -53.55 -10.60 -49.51
C ALA A 455 -52.83 -10.64 -50.87
N ARG A 456 -51.51 -10.44 -50.87
CA ARG A 456 -50.69 -10.47 -52.09
C ARG A 456 -50.40 -11.90 -52.54
N THR A 457 -50.26 -12.83 -51.59
CA THR A 457 -50.16 -14.28 -51.86
C THR A 457 -51.41 -14.81 -52.55
N ILE A 458 -52.60 -14.46 -52.05
CA ILE A 458 -53.86 -14.86 -52.71
C ILE A 458 -53.98 -14.23 -54.10
N ALA A 459 -53.76 -12.91 -54.22
CA ALA A 459 -53.94 -12.19 -55.48
C ALA A 459 -53.00 -12.62 -56.62
N THR A 460 -51.87 -13.27 -56.29
CA THR A 460 -50.87 -13.71 -57.28
C THR A 460 -50.92 -15.22 -57.56
N THR A 461 -51.79 -15.96 -56.88
CA THR A 461 -51.95 -17.40 -57.09
C THR A 461 -52.72 -17.66 -58.39
N ASN A 462 -52.18 -18.52 -59.27
CA ASN A 462 -52.77 -18.76 -60.60
C ASN A 462 -53.85 -19.87 -60.60
N ASN A 463 -54.02 -20.58 -59.49
CA ASN A 463 -54.79 -21.84 -59.46
C ASN A 463 -56.03 -21.74 -58.55
N ASN A 464 -57.12 -21.20 -59.08
CA ASN A 464 -58.37 -20.98 -58.32
C ASN A 464 -58.95 -22.29 -57.74
N ARG A 465 -58.76 -23.42 -58.43
CA ARG A 465 -59.22 -24.75 -57.97
C ARG A 465 -58.49 -25.26 -56.72
N VAL A 466 -57.21 -24.95 -56.57
CA VAL A 466 -56.43 -25.40 -55.40
C VAL A 466 -56.85 -24.59 -54.17
N LEU A 467 -57.09 -23.28 -54.30
CA LEU A 467 -57.62 -22.47 -53.19
C LEU A 467 -59.00 -22.97 -52.74
N ASP A 468 -59.88 -23.30 -53.68
CA ASP A 468 -61.22 -23.82 -53.41
C ASP A 468 -61.15 -25.19 -52.71
N THR A 469 -60.24 -26.05 -53.14
CA THR A 469 -60.01 -27.37 -52.51
C THR A 469 -59.47 -27.22 -51.08
N VAL A 470 -58.55 -26.28 -50.85
CA VAL A 470 -58.00 -26.01 -49.51
C VAL A 470 -59.06 -25.41 -48.59
N ALA A 471 -59.88 -24.48 -49.08
CA ALA A 471 -60.98 -23.89 -48.33
C ALA A 471 -62.05 -24.93 -47.95
N TYR A 472 -62.32 -25.90 -48.83
CA TYR A 472 -63.24 -27.00 -48.57
C TYR A 472 -62.67 -28.07 -47.63
N THR A 473 -61.37 -28.40 -47.74
CA THR A 473 -60.75 -29.48 -46.96
C THR A 473 -60.26 -29.04 -45.58
N TRP A 474 -60.05 -27.74 -45.35
CA TRP A 474 -59.53 -27.20 -44.10
C TRP A 474 -60.53 -26.24 -43.45
N GLU A 475 -61.69 -26.79 -43.10
CA GLU A 475 -62.92 -26.07 -42.71
C GLU A 475 -62.79 -25.15 -41.48
N HIS A 476 -61.71 -25.28 -40.69
CA HIS A 476 -61.51 -24.53 -39.43
C HIS A 476 -60.19 -23.76 -39.32
N GLY A 477 -59.27 -23.90 -40.29
CA GLY A 477 -57.97 -23.19 -40.26
C GLY A 477 -57.09 -23.45 -39.03
N MET A 478 -57.40 -24.47 -38.22
CA MET A 478 -56.67 -24.81 -36.99
C MET A 478 -55.46 -25.69 -37.29
N ASP A 479 -54.39 -25.53 -36.50
CA ASP A 479 -53.23 -26.41 -36.50
C ASP A 479 -53.54 -27.75 -35.83
N PRO A 480 -52.94 -28.87 -36.28
CA PRO A 480 -51.97 -28.96 -37.39
C PRO A 480 -52.64 -29.00 -38.77
N VAL A 481 -52.00 -28.36 -39.75
CA VAL A 481 -52.42 -28.41 -41.16
C VAL A 481 -52.48 -29.87 -41.66
N PRO A 482 -53.57 -30.31 -42.32
CA PRO A 482 -53.68 -31.66 -42.88
C PRO A 482 -52.53 -31.98 -43.86
N GLU A 483 -51.99 -33.19 -43.82
CA GLU A 483 -50.85 -33.60 -44.66
C GLU A 483 -51.16 -33.56 -46.16
N ASP A 484 -52.41 -33.81 -46.54
CA ASP A 484 -52.86 -33.72 -47.92
C ASP A 484 -52.83 -32.27 -48.43
N VAL A 485 -53.14 -31.30 -47.56
CA VAL A 485 -53.06 -29.87 -47.85
C VAL A 485 -51.60 -29.43 -47.94
N LYS A 486 -50.75 -29.85 -46.99
CA LYS A 486 -49.32 -29.48 -47.00
C LYS A 486 -48.59 -29.88 -48.28
N LYS A 487 -48.96 -31.02 -48.88
CA LYS A 487 -48.31 -31.56 -50.10
C LYS A 487 -48.83 -30.97 -51.41
N MET A 488 -49.93 -30.19 -51.39
CA MET A 488 -50.44 -29.56 -52.61
C MET A 488 -49.45 -28.52 -53.14
N ARG A 489 -49.26 -28.50 -54.46
CA ARG A 489 -48.33 -27.56 -55.13
C ARG A 489 -49.08 -26.36 -55.69
N ILE A 490 -48.59 -25.17 -55.36
CA ILE A 490 -49.11 -23.90 -55.85
C ILE A 490 -48.10 -23.25 -56.79
N SER A 491 -48.60 -22.69 -57.89
CA SER A 491 -47.84 -21.85 -58.81
C SER A 491 -48.39 -20.43 -58.81
N PHE A 492 -47.48 -19.46 -58.91
CA PHE A 492 -47.79 -18.04 -58.91
C PHE A 492 -47.68 -17.47 -60.32
N ARG A 493 -48.49 -16.45 -60.62
CA ARG A 493 -48.51 -15.80 -61.93
C ARG A 493 -47.17 -15.09 -62.17
N ALA A 494 -46.52 -15.40 -63.29
CA ALA A 494 -45.35 -14.65 -63.74
C ALA A 494 -45.79 -13.23 -64.13
N THR A 495 -44.97 -12.22 -63.81
CA THR A 495 -45.17 -10.87 -64.34
C THR A 495 -44.98 -10.91 -65.85
N GLY A 496 -46.10 -10.89 -66.57
CA GLY A 496 -46.11 -10.68 -68.02
C GLY A 496 -45.53 -9.31 -68.33
N ARG A 497 -44.55 -9.31 -69.22
CA ARG A 497 -44.32 -8.18 -70.13
C ARG A 497 -45.53 -8.21 -71.08
N GLU A 498 -46.53 -7.37 -70.82
CA GLU A 498 -47.52 -7.07 -71.86
C GLU A 498 -46.84 -6.14 -72.86
N SER A 499 -46.86 -6.59 -74.13
CA SER A 499 -46.52 -5.88 -75.39
C SER A 499 -45.22 -5.07 -75.43
#